data_AF-A0A8T4J127-F1
#
_entry.id   AF-A0A8T4J127-F1
#
_cell.length_a   1.000
_cell.length_b   1.000
_cell.length_c   1.000
_cell.angle_alpha   90.00
_cell.angle_beta   90.00
_cell.angle_gamma   90.00
#
_symmetry.space_group_name_H-M   'P 1'
#
loop_
_entity.id
_entity.type
_entity.pdbx_description
1 polymer ?
#
loop_
_entity_poly.entity_id
_entity_poly.type
_entity_poly.pdbx_seq_one_letter_code
_entity_poly.pdbx_strand_id
1 'polypeptide(L)'
;ARTAPPAKADHLNFTVKDSGNSAMDGTYSLECGPTGGDHPNAQGACDALAAASDRGANPFEPVAPDTKCTMIYGGPASAHIVGTWRGREIDARFSRGNGCEIRRWDALVPALPKTR
;
A
#
# COMPACT_ATOMS: atom_id res chain seq x y z
N ALA A 1 23.82 29.13 0.61
CA ALA A 1 23.13 27.89 0.19
C ALA A 1 21.69 27.95 0.68
N ARG A 2 20.69 27.89 -0.20
CA ARG A 2 19.28 27.78 0.21
C ARG A 2 19.02 26.31 0.54
N THR A 3 18.92 26.01 1.82
CA THR A 3 18.47 24.70 2.30
C THR A 3 17.03 24.49 1.79
N ALA A 4 16.79 23.41 1.04
CA ALA A 4 15.44 23.01 0.70
C ALA A 4 14.68 22.71 2.01
N PRO A 5 13.37 23.01 2.10
CA PRO A 5 12.56 22.53 3.22
C PRO A 5 12.71 21.01 3.32
N PRO A 6 12.66 20.40 4.52
CA PRO A 6 12.63 18.95 4.63
C PRO A 6 11.49 18.45 3.74
N ALA A 7 11.77 17.44 2.91
CA ALA A 7 10.73 16.75 2.17
C ALA A 7 9.64 16.37 3.18
N LYS A 8 8.37 16.71 2.90
CA LYS A 8 7.27 16.30 3.77
C LYS A 8 7.36 14.79 3.95
N ALA A 9 7.34 14.33 5.20
CA ALA A 9 7.30 12.91 5.51
C ALA A 9 6.09 12.28 4.80
N ASP A 10 6.27 11.06 4.33
CA ASP A 10 5.16 10.30 3.77
C ASP A 10 4.26 9.90 4.93
N HIS A 11 2.96 10.17 4.82
CA HIS A 11 1.98 9.85 5.85
C HIS A 11 0.78 9.20 5.18
N LEU A 12 0.53 7.95 5.53
CA LEU A 12 -0.48 7.11 4.92
C LEU A 12 -1.41 6.55 5.99
N ASN A 13 -2.70 6.46 5.68
CA ASN A 13 -3.68 5.77 6.48
C ASN A 13 -4.20 4.57 5.69
N PHE A 14 -4.01 3.38 6.25
CA PHE A 14 -4.45 2.11 5.73
C PHE A 14 -5.73 1.71 6.42
N THR A 15 -6.74 1.27 5.67
CA THR A 15 -7.91 0.56 6.20
C THR A 15 -7.99 -0.78 5.50
N VAL A 16 -7.80 -1.87 6.24
CA VAL A 16 -7.75 -3.25 5.74
C VAL A 16 -8.93 -4.04 6.28
N LYS A 17 -9.54 -4.86 5.43
CA LYS A 17 -10.70 -5.70 5.80
C LYS A 17 -10.58 -7.08 5.20
N ASP A 18 -11.11 -8.07 5.92
CA ASP A 18 -11.32 -9.44 5.47
C ASP A 18 -10.04 -10.12 4.97
N SER A 19 -8.88 -9.79 5.56
CA SER A 19 -7.58 -10.36 5.13
C SER A 19 -7.35 -11.79 5.61
N GLY A 20 -8.15 -12.27 6.56
CA GLY A 20 -7.91 -13.53 7.27
C GLY A 20 -6.79 -13.44 8.31
N ASN A 21 -6.24 -12.23 8.53
CA ASN A 21 -5.32 -11.90 9.60
C ASN A 21 -5.91 -10.75 10.42
N SER A 22 -6.69 -11.08 11.45
CA SER A 22 -7.39 -10.09 12.28
C SER A 22 -6.46 -9.10 12.99
N ALA A 23 -5.18 -9.43 13.18
CA ALA A 23 -4.19 -8.51 13.74
C ALA A 23 -3.79 -7.39 12.77
N MET A 24 -4.07 -7.56 11.48
CA MET A 24 -3.78 -6.62 10.39
C MET A 24 -5.05 -6.08 9.74
N ASP A 25 -6.24 -6.50 10.19
CA ASP A 25 -7.52 -5.91 9.79
C ASP A 25 -7.84 -4.74 10.73
N GLY A 26 -8.22 -3.60 10.17
CA GLY A 26 -8.44 -2.36 10.90
C GLY A 26 -7.86 -1.16 10.19
N THR A 27 -7.73 -0.05 10.93
CA THR A 27 -7.18 1.20 10.42
C THR A 27 -5.86 1.51 11.11
N TYR A 28 -4.83 1.86 10.32
CA TYR A 28 -3.49 2.15 10.79
C TYR A 28 -2.87 3.34 10.05
N SER A 29 -2.14 4.15 10.78
CA SER A 29 -1.22 5.17 10.29
C SER A 29 0.17 4.58 10.00
N LEU A 30 0.79 5.07 8.95
CA LEU A 30 2.17 4.77 8.60
C LEU A 30 2.88 6.07 8.23
N GLU A 31 4.00 6.32 8.88
CA GLU A 31 4.92 7.40 8.50
C GLU A 31 6.19 6.80 7.91
N CYS A 32 6.67 7.35 6.79
CA CYS A 32 7.96 7.01 6.23
C CYS A 32 8.84 8.26 6.10
N GLY A 33 10.03 8.20 6.71
CA GLY A 33 11.02 9.28 6.75
C GLY A 33 10.80 10.35 7.83
N PRO A 34 10.96 10.04 9.14
CA PRO A 34 11.36 8.76 9.76
C PRO A 34 10.21 7.74 9.84
N THR A 35 10.53 6.46 10.03
CA THR A 35 9.51 5.40 10.15
C THR A 35 8.71 5.54 11.44
N GLY A 36 7.38 5.53 11.36
CA GLY A 36 6.50 5.67 12.51
C GLY A 36 5.05 5.27 12.23
N GLY A 37 4.15 5.71 13.11
CA GLY A 37 2.74 5.31 13.11
C GLY A 37 2.45 4.05 13.92
N ASP A 38 1.20 3.61 13.88
CA ASP A 38 0.68 2.41 14.55
C ASP A 38 0.52 1.21 13.61
N HIS A 39 1.06 1.29 12.39
CA HIS A 39 1.14 0.15 11.49
C HIS A 39 1.89 -1.01 12.15
N PRO A 40 1.31 -2.22 12.25
CA PRO A 40 1.89 -3.33 13.00
C PRO A 40 3.30 -3.78 12.55
N ASN A 41 3.66 -3.45 11.31
CA ASN A 41 5.00 -3.63 10.77
C ASN A 41 5.43 -2.38 9.99
N ALA A 42 5.59 -1.24 10.68
CA ALA A 42 5.88 0.05 10.05
C ALA A 42 7.14 0.02 9.17
N GLN A 43 8.25 -0.54 9.67
CA GLN A 43 9.49 -0.59 8.89
C GLN A 43 9.35 -1.46 7.64
N GLY A 44 8.81 -2.68 7.78
CA GLY A 44 8.57 -3.55 6.62
C GLY A 44 7.59 -2.94 5.62
N ALA A 45 6.61 -2.16 6.09
CA ALA A 45 5.67 -1.46 5.23
C ALA A 45 6.35 -0.37 4.39
N CYS A 46 7.16 0.48 5.01
CA CYS A 46 7.95 1.49 4.28
C CYS A 46 8.91 0.85 3.28
N ASP A 47 9.58 -0.24 3.65
CA ASP A 47 10.50 -0.95 2.76
C ASP A 47 9.77 -1.56 1.54
N ALA A 48 8.59 -2.14 1.74
CA ALA A 48 7.78 -2.67 0.64
C ALA A 48 7.28 -1.57 -0.31
N LEU A 49 6.81 -0.44 0.23
CA LEU A 49 6.37 0.71 -0.57
C LEU A 49 7.53 1.32 -1.38
N ALA A 50 8.72 1.43 -0.78
CA ALA A 50 9.92 1.88 -1.46
C ALA A 50 10.31 0.91 -2.59
N ALA A 51 10.40 -0.39 -2.30
CA ALA A 51 10.76 -1.40 -3.28
C ALA A 51 9.74 -1.51 -4.44
N ALA A 52 8.46 -1.30 -4.17
CA ALA A 52 7.43 -1.24 -5.20
C ALA A 52 7.60 0.00 -6.09
N SER A 53 7.91 1.15 -5.48
CA SER A 53 8.13 2.41 -6.20
C SER A 53 9.39 2.39 -7.08
N ASP A 54 10.45 1.71 -6.63
CA ASP A 54 11.74 1.67 -7.34
C ASP A 54 11.69 0.80 -8.62
N ARG A 55 10.67 -0.04 -8.75
CA ARG A 55 10.39 -0.81 -9.99
C ARG A 55 9.78 0.05 -11.11
N GLY A 56 9.73 1.37 -10.92
CA GLY A 56 9.29 2.35 -11.92
C GLY A 56 7.77 2.53 -11.99
N ALA A 57 7.01 1.97 -11.05
CA ALA A 57 5.56 2.09 -10.98
C ALA A 57 5.16 2.80 -9.67
N ASN A 58 4.16 3.67 -9.73
CA ASN A 58 3.52 4.18 -8.52
C ASN A 58 2.66 3.07 -7.92
N PRO A 59 2.96 2.56 -6.70
CA PRO A 59 2.24 1.43 -6.13
C PRO A 59 0.74 1.70 -5.92
N PHE A 60 0.35 2.97 -5.84
CA PHE A 60 -1.01 3.42 -5.57
C PHE A 60 -1.87 3.59 -6.83
N GLU A 61 -1.29 3.51 -8.03
CA GLU A 61 -2.05 3.62 -9.27
C GLU A 61 -2.90 2.37 -9.52
N PRO A 62 -4.18 2.53 -9.90
CA PRO A 62 -5.07 1.41 -10.19
C PRO A 62 -4.60 0.65 -11.43
N VAL A 63 -5.06 -0.59 -11.58
CA VAL A 63 -4.90 -1.33 -12.84
C VAL A 63 -5.60 -0.55 -13.96
N ALA A 64 -4.90 -0.32 -15.08
CA ALA A 64 -5.48 0.37 -16.22
C ALA A 64 -6.69 -0.42 -16.77
N PRO A 65 -7.79 0.23 -17.17
CA PRO A 65 -9.06 -0.44 -17.52
C PRO A 65 -8.95 -1.56 -18.55
N ASP A 66 -8.04 -1.43 -19.52
CA ASP A 66 -7.88 -2.40 -20.62
C ASP A 66 -6.81 -3.48 -20.36
N THR A 67 -6.23 -3.50 -19.15
CA THR A 67 -5.23 -4.50 -18.76
C THR A 67 -5.84 -5.90 -18.80
N LYS A 68 -5.16 -6.84 -19.45
CA LYS A 68 -5.58 -8.25 -19.48
C LYS A 68 -5.24 -8.92 -18.15
N CYS A 69 -6.26 -9.12 -17.32
CA CYS A 69 -6.15 -9.74 -16.00
C CYS A 69 -6.83 -11.12 -16.01
N THR A 70 -6.23 -12.08 -15.34
CA THR A 70 -6.90 -13.38 -15.11
C THR A 70 -8.05 -13.18 -14.13
N MET A 71 -9.16 -13.90 -14.33
CA MET A 71 -10.33 -13.85 -13.44
C MET A 71 -10.18 -14.77 -12.22
N ILE A 72 -8.96 -14.89 -11.70
CA ILE A 72 -8.68 -15.68 -10.49
C ILE A 72 -9.10 -14.85 -9.29
N TYR A 73 -10.06 -15.36 -8.51
CA TYR A 73 -10.47 -14.76 -7.25
C TYR A 73 -9.54 -15.20 -6.13
N GLY A 74 -8.87 -14.24 -5.50
CA GLY A 74 -7.85 -14.45 -4.46
C GLY A 74 -8.35 -14.21 -3.04
N GLY A 75 -9.68 -14.09 -2.84
CA GLY A 75 -10.32 -13.90 -1.55
C GLY A 75 -10.97 -12.52 -1.35
N PRO A 76 -11.65 -12.32 -0.22
CA PRO A 76 -12.45 -11.12 0.04
C PRO A 76 -11.63 -9.89 0.46
N ALA A 77 -10.33 -10.07 0.73
CA ALA A 77 -9.49 -9.04 1.29
C ALA A 77 -9.52 -7.75 0.44
N SER A 78 -9.69 -6.63 1.14
CA SER A 78 -9.67 -5.29 0.55
C SER A 78 -8.88 -4.33 1.43
N ALA A 79 -8.32 -3.31 0.79
CA ALA A 79 -7.65 -2.23 1.48
C ALA A 79 -7.92 -0.88 0.80
N HIS A 80 -8.06 0.16 1.63
CA HIS A 80 -8.12 1.55 1.20
C HIS A 80 -6.95 2.29 1.84
N ILE A 81 -6.12 2.92 1.02
CA ILE A 81 -4.96 3.67 1.47
C ILE A 81 -5.12 5.11 1.01
N VAL A 82 -5.03 6.06 1.93
CA VAL A 82 -5.10 7.50 1.66
C VAL A 82 -3.93 8.24 2.31
N GLY A 83 -3.59 9.42 1.80
CA GLY A 83 -2.62 10.30 2.43
C GLY A 83 -1.62 10.89 1.44
N THR A 84 -0.39 11.11 1.89
CA THR A 84 0.67 11.69 1.07
C THR A 84 1.82 10.69 0.89
N TRP A 85 2.19 10.42 -0.36
CA TRP A 85 3.35 9.61 -0.73
C TRP A 85 4.24 10.32 -1.74
N ARG A 86 5.53 10.45 -1.43
CA ARG A 86 6.56 11.15 -2.21
C ARG A 86 6.08 12.51 -2.73
N GLY A 87 5.39 13.24 -1.86
CA GLY A 87 4.84 14.57 -2.13
C GLY A 87 3.54 14.63 -2.94
N ARG A 88 2.89 13.49 -3.22
CA ARG A 88 1.60 13.41 -3.93
C ARG A 88 0.50 12.91 -3.00
N GLU A 89 -0.67 13.53 -3.09
CA GLU A 89 -1.90 12.99 -2.49
C GLU A 89 -2.30 11.69 -3.20
N ILE A 90 -2.68 10.68 -2.43
CA ILE A 90 -3.13 9.38 -2.94
C ILE A 90 -4.47 9.00 -2.31
N ASP A 91 -5.31 8.34 -3.11
CA ASP A 91 -6.50 7.59 -2.70
C ASP A 91 -6.49 6.30 -3.53
N ALA A 92 -6.06 5.21 -2.92
CA ALA A 92 -5.81 3.95 -3.60
C ALA A 92 -6.63 2.82 -2.97
N ARG A 93 -7.31 2.06 -3.84
CA ARG A 93 -8.04 0.86 -3.45
C ARG A 93 -7.32 -0.37 -3.96
N PHE A 94 -7.27 -1.38 -3.12
CA PHE A 94 -6.72 -2.70 -3.40
C PHE A 94 -7.78 -3.75 -3.11
N SER A 95 -7.81 -4.77 -3.95
CA SER A 95 -8.66 -5.95 -3.76
C SER A 95 -7.88 -7.20 -4.14
N ARG A 96 -8.50 -8.36 -3.97
CA ARG A 96 -8.01 -9.63 -4.53
C ARG A 96 -9.00 -10.23 -5.52
N GLY A 97 -9.73 -9.37 -6.24
CA GLY A 97 -10.82 -9.78 -7.13
C GLY A 97 -10.38 -10.40 -8.47
N ASN A 98 -9.13 -10.17 -8.90
CA ASN A 98 -8.57 -10.70 -10.14
C ASN A 98 -7.03 -10.78 -10.04
N GLY A 99 -6.37 -11.41 -11.01
CA GLY A 99 -4.92 -11.65 -10.99
C GLY A 99 -4.04 -10.39 -10.98
N CYS A 100 -4.49 -9.29 -11.58
CA CYS A 100 -3.73 -8.03 -11.54
C CYS A 100 -3.80 -7.38 -10.15
N GLU A 101 -4.99 -7.38 -9.55
CA GLU A 101 -5.19 -6.84 -8.19
C GLU A 101 -4.49 -7.69 -7.14
N ILE A 102 -4.49 -9.02 -7.28
CA ILE A 102 -3.68 -9.94 -6.46
C ILE A 102 -2.20 -9.56 -6.55
N ARG A 103 -1.67 -9.35 -7.77
CA ARG A 103 -0.26 -8.97 -7.96
C ARG A 103 0.06 -7.61 -7.32
N ARG A 104 -0.85 -6.63 -7.42
CA ARG A 104 -0.69 -5.31 -6.76
C ARG A 104 -0.67 -5.46 -5.24
N TRP A 105 -1.57 -6.27 -4.69
CA TRP A 105 -1.60 -6.58 -3.26
C TRP A 105 -0.29 -7.21 -2.79
N ASP A 106 0.14 -8.28 -3.48
CA ASP A 106 1.31 -9.07 -3.09
C ASP A 106 2.62 -8.28 -3.19
N ALA A 107 2.70 -7.33 -4.12
CA ALA A 107 3.84 -6.42 -4.26
C ALA A 107 4.01 -5.48 -3.05
N LEU A 108 2.96 -5.28 -2.26
CA LEU A 108 2.97 -4.43 -1.07
C LEU A 108 3.06 -5.23 0.23
N VAL A 109 3.19 -6.55 0.21
CA VAL A 109 3.44 -7.30 1.45
C VAL A 109 4.88 -6.98 1.94
N PRO A 110 5.09 -6.55 3.21
CA PRO A 110 4.16 -6.60 4.35
C PRO A 110 3.45 -5.28 4.74
N ALA A 111 3.45 -4.24 3.90
CA ALA A 111 2.56 -3.08 4.07
C ALA A 111 1.07 -3.45 3.99
N LEU A 112 0.74 -4.45 3.18
CA LEU A 112 -0.54 -5.15 3.24
C LEU A 112 -0.34 -6.54 3.86
N PRO A 113 -1.34 -7.08 4.59
CA PRO A 113 -1.22 -8.41 5.16
C PRO A 113 -1.04 -9.49 4.10
N LYS A 114 -0.20 -10.48 4.43
CA LYS A 114 -0.23 -11.75 3.73
C LYS A 114 -1.58 -12.43 4.02
N THR A 115 -2.34 -12.68 2.97
CA THR A 115 -3.62 -13.39 3.03
C THR A 115 -3.38 -14.89 3.00
N ARG A 116 -4.30 -15.66 3.60
CA ARG A 116 -4.21 -17.13 3.68
C ARG A 116 -4.75 -17.81 2.44
#